data_AF-A0A1A8NHE1-F1
#
_entry.id   AF-A0A1A8NHE1-F1
#
_cell.length_a   1.000
_cell.length_b   1.000
_cell.length_c   1.000
_cell.angle_alpha   90.00
_cell.angle_beta   90.00
_cell.angle_gamma   90.00
#
_symmetry.space_group_name_H-M   'P 1'
#
loop_
_entity.id
_entity.type
_entity.pdbx_description
1 polymer ?
#
loop_
_entity_poly.entity_id
_entity_poly.type
_entity_poly.pdbx_seq_one_letter_code
_entity_poly.pdbx_strand_id
1 'polypeptide(L)'
;RQLREEFDRGVDVQLDEEHSVHDVAALLKEFLRDMPDPLLTKELYSAFINTTLLDSDEQQSVSQLLLYLLPACNSDTLHRLLEFLCMVA
;
A
#
# COMPACT_ATOMS: atom_id res chain seq x y z
N ARG A 1 8.40 -17.91 1.55
CA ARG A 1 8.80 -18.17 0.14
C ARG A 1 7.76 -19.03 -0.58
N GLN A 2 7.38 -20.19 -0.04
CA GLN A 2 6.33 -21.03 -0.62
C GLN A 2 5.02 -20.27 -0.87
N LEU A 3 4.51 -19.55 0.14
CA LEU A 3 3.27 -18.77 0.03
C LEU A 3 3.30 -17.79 -1.15
N ARG A 4 4.41 -17.05 -1.30
CA ARG A 4 4.62 -16.12 -2.43
C ARG A 4 4.55 -16.84 -3.76
N GLU A 5 5.27 -17.95 -3.91
CA GLU A 5 5.28 -18.71 -5.16
C GLU A 5 3.89 -19.27 -5.52
N GLU A 6 3.08 -19.64 -4.53
CA GLU A 6 1.71 -20.10 -4.74
C GLU A 6 0.82 -18.97 -5.27
N PHE A 7 0.89 -17.78 -4.66
CA PHE A 7 0.21 -16.57 -5.16
C PHE A 7 0.69 -16.17 -6.56
N ASP A 8 2.01 -16.18 -6.82
CA ASP A 8 2.59 -15.83 -8.12
C ASP A 8 2.15 -16.81 -9.24
N ARG A 9 1.82 -18.06 -8.89
CA ARG A 9 1.27 -19.06 -9.82
C ARG A 9 -0.26 -18.97 -9.97
N GLY A 10 -0.91 -18.06 -9.25
CA GLY A 10 -2.37 -17.91 -9.26
C GLY A 10 -3.11 -19.06 -8.56
N VAL A 11 -2.46 -19.74 -7.62
CA VAL A 11 -3.11 -20.74 -6.77
C VAL A 11 -4.09 -20.02 -5.85
N ASP A 12 -5.29 -20.59 -5.68
CA ASP A 12 -6.25 -20.10 -4.68
C ASP A 12 -5.79 -20.54 -3.28
N VAL A 13 -5.00 -19.68 -2.64
CA VAL A 13 -4.43 -19.94 -1.32
C VAL A 13 -5.45 -19.53 -0.25
N GLN A 14 -5.88 -20.51 0.53
CA GLN A 14 -6.71 -20.28 1.73
C GLN A 14 -5.77 -20.09 2.93
N LEU A 15 -5.77 -18.90 3.52
CA LEU A 15 -4.99 -18.61 4.72
C LEU A 15 -5.75 -19.09 5.96
N ASP A 16 -5.12 -19.94 6.76
CA ASP A 16 -5.66 -20.53 7.99
C ASP A 16 -4.71 -20.35 9.19
N GLU A 17 -5.05 -20.96 10.33
CA GLU A 17 -4.28 -20.87 11.57
C GLU A 17 -2.88 -21.53 11.49
N GLU A 18 -2.63 -22.36 10.48
CA GLU A 18 -1.32 -22.98 10.27
C GLU A 18 -0.30 -21.98 9.69
N HIS A 19 -0.78 -20.89 9.10
CA HIS A 19 0.06 -19.84 8.53
C HIS A 19 0.49 -18.83 9.60
N SER A 20 1.80 -18.60 9.68
CA SER A 20 2.37 -17.54 10.52
C SER A 20 1.84 -16.17 10.09
N VAL A 21 1.21 -15.45 11.02
CA VAL A 21 0.74 -14.07 10.80
C VAL A 21 1.87 -13.13 10.37
N HIS A 22 3.10 -13.39 10.82
CA HIS A 22 4.27 -12.62 10.42
C HIS A 22 4.66 -12.87 8.96
N ASP A 23 4.47 -14.09 8.47
CA ASP A 23 4.74 -14.44 7.08
C ASP A 23 3.69 -13.85 6.14
N VAL A 24 2.41 -13.86 6.55
CA VAL A 24 1.33 -13.20 5.81
C VAL A 24 1.55 -11.68 5.75
N ALA A 25 1.88 -11.06 6.88
CA ALA A 25 2.20 -9.63 6.91
C ALA A 25 3.46 -9.30 6.10
N ALA A 26 4.48 -10.17 6.14
CA ALA A 26 5.66 -10.04 5.30
C ALA A 26 5.27 -10.09 3.81
N LEU A 27 4.47 -11.08 3.40
CA LEU A 27 4.01 -11.22 2.02
C LEU A 27 3.29 -9.98 1.50
N LEU A 28 2.36 -9.40 2.28
CA LEU A 28 1.67 -8.16 1.91
C LEU A 28 2.66 -7.00 1.67
N LYS A 29 3.64 -6.84 2.57
CA LYS A 29 4.69 -5.81 2.44
C LYS A 29 5.60 -6.07 1.24
N GLU A 30 5.94 -7.33 0.95
CA GLU A 30 6.72 -7.71 -0.23
C GLU A 30 5.96 -7.39 -1.52
N PHE A 31 4.67 -7.74 -1.60
CA PHE A 31 3.82 -7.45 -2.75
C PHE A 31 3.83 -5.94 -3.08
N LEU A 32 3.54 -5.10 -2.08
CA LEU A 32 3.51 -3.63 -2.27
C LEU A 32 4.88 -3.05 -2.65
N ARG A 33 5.96 -3.61 -2.11
CA ARG A 33 7.33 -3.13 -2.36
C ARG A 33 7.84 -3.54 -3.73
N ASP A 34 7.53 -4.75 -4.17
CA ASP A 34 8.06 -5.36 -5.39
C ASP A 34 7.24 -4.97 -6.64
N MET A 35 6.20 -4.14 -6.50
CA MET A 35 5.43 -3.63 -7.65
C MET A 35 6.33 -2.87 -8.64
N PRO A 36 6.11 -3.00 -9.97
CA PRO A 36 6.90 -2.28 -10.98
C PRO A 36 6.89 -0.75 -10.80
N ASP A 37 5.75 -0.23 -10.34
CA ASP A 37 5.55 1.14 -9.90
C ASP A 37 4.97 1.15 -8.48
N PRO A 38 5.52 1.95 -7.53
CA PRO A 38 5.04 1.98 -6.16
C PRO A 38 3.58 2.40 -6.06
N LEU A 39 2.95 2.07 -4.93
CA LEU A 39 1.54 2.39 -4.70
C LEU A 39 1.25 3.89 -4.83
N LEU A 40 2.18 4.76 -4.40
CA LEU A 40 2.07 6.21 -4.50
C LEU A 40 2.60 6.79 -5.83
N THR A 41 2.98 5.95 -6.79
CA THR A 41 3.58 6.29 -8.09
C THR A 41 4.93 7.01 -7.98
N LYS A 42 5.83 6.81 -8.95
CA LYS A 42 7.12 7.53 -8.98
C LYS A 42 6.94 9.02 -9.27
N GLU A 43 5.94 9.35 -10.09
CA GLU A 43 5.63 10.71 -10.55
C GLU A 43 5.22 11.62 -9.40
N LEU A 44 4.45 11.09 -8.43
CA LEU A 44 3.98 11.87 -7.29
C LEU A 44 4.92 11.78 -6.07
N TYR A 45 5.97 10.96 -6.11
CA TYR A 45 6.87 10.72 -4.97
C TYR A 45 7.40 12.03 -4.36
N SER A 46 8.02 12.89 -5.18
CA SER A 46 8.56 14.17 -4.69
C SER A 46 7.47 15.09 -4.17
N ALA A 47 6.27 15.07 -4.76
CA ALA A 47 5.15 15.87 -4.29
C ALA A 47 4.67 15.41 -2.90
N PHE A 48 4.55 14.10 -2.68
CA PHE A 48 4.21 13.53 -1.36
C PHE A 48 5.26 13.91 -0.30
N ILE A 49 6.55 13.78 -0.60
CA ILE A 49 7.62 14.17 0.34
C ILE A 49 7.56 15.66 0.66
N ASN A 50 7.35 16.52 -0.34
CA ASN A 50 7.31 17.96 -0.12
C ASN A 50 6.11 18.41 0.73
N THR A 51 5.06 17.59 0.88
CA THR A 51 3.95 17.93 1.78
C THR A 51 4.38 18.05 3.24
N THR A 52 5.45 17.36 3.65
CA THR A 52 5.95 17.41 5.04
C THR A 52 6.62 18.73 5.39
N LEU A 53 6.85 19.59 4.39
CA LEU A 53 7.42 20.93 4.56
C LEU A 53 6.36 22.01 4.72
N LEU A 54 5.08 21.66 4.55
CA LEU A 54 3.95 22.57 4.62
C LEU A 54 3.42 22.69 6.05
N ASP A 55 2.69 23.77 6.31
CA ASP A 55 1.93 23.92 7.55
C ASP A 55 0.75 22.92 7.59
N SER A 56 0.26 22.59 8.79
CA SER A 56 -0.73 21.51 8.99
C SER A 56 -1.98 21.62 8.11
N ASP A 57 -2.52 22.84 7.93
CA ASP A 57 -3.74 23.07 7.15
C ASP A 57 -3.50 22.87 5.64
N GLU A 58 -2.33 23.29 5.16
CA GLU A 58 -1.91 23.10 3.77
C GLU A 58 -1.52 21.65 3.50
N GLN A 59 -0.86 20.99 4.46
CA GLN A 59 -0.44 19.59 4.36
C GLN A 59 -1.64 18.67 4.11
N GLN A 60 -2.73 18.85 4.85
CA GLN A 60 -3.94 18.04 4.67
C GLN A 60 -4.55 18.26 3.28
N SER A 61 -4.70 19.53 2.88
CA SER A 61 -5.32 19.90 1.60
C SER A 61 -4.52 19.39 0.41
N VAL A 62 -3.19 19.55 0.43
CA VAL A 62 -2.29 19.07 -0.62
C VAL A 62 -2.25 17.56 -0.66
N SER A 63 -2.19 16.87 0.50
CA SER A 63 -2.22 15.41 0.55
C SER A 63 -3.50 14.86 -0.09
N GLN A 64 -4.65 15.48 0.19
CA GLN A 64 -5.92 15.09 -0.42
C GLN A 64 -5.91 15.26 -1.95
N LEU A 65 -5.34 16.35 -2.46
CA LEU A 65 -5.17 16.55 -3.90
C LEU A 65 -4.26 15.50 -4.53
N LEU A 66 -3.15 15.15 -3.88
CA LEU A 66 -2.25 14.09 -4.36
C LEU A 66 -2.94 12.73 -4.41
N LEU A 67 -3.80 12.43 -3.43
CA LEU A 67 -4.62 11.21 -3.45
C LEU A 67 -5.57 11.19 -4.66
N TYR A 68 -6.17 12.32 -5.03
CA TYR A 68 -7.02 12.41 -6.22
C TYR A 68 -6.27 12.32 -7.55
N LEU A 69 -4.95 12.57 -7.55
CA LEU A 69 -4.10 12.44 -8.73
C LEU A 69 -3.59 11.00 -8.94
N LEU A 70 -3.75 10.11 -7.95
CA LEU A 70 -3.39 8.71 -8.12
C LEU A 70 -4.29 8.04 -9.16
N PRO A 71 -3.76 7.07 -9.92
CA PRO A 71 -4.60 6.18 -10.72
C PRO A 71 -5.66 5.49 -9.85
N ALA A 72 -6.85 5.25 -10.39
CA ALA A 72 -7.98 4.69 -9.64
C ALA A 72 -7.62 3.40 -8.87
N CYS A 73 -6.90 2.48 -9.52
CA CYS A 73 -6.47 1.24 -8.86
C CYS A 73 -5.52 1.48 -7.68
N ASN A 74 -4.65 2.48 -7.77
CA ASN A 74 -3.71 2.85 -6.72
C ASN A 74 -4.45 3.50 -5.54
N SER A 75 -5.38 4.43 -5.82
CA SER A 75 -6.18 5.08 -4.77
C SER A 75 -7.08 4.07 -4.04
N ASP A 76 -7.71 3.14 -4.76
CA ASP A 76 -8.55 2.10 -4.16
C ASP A 76 -7.74 1.17 -3.25
N THR A 77 -6.57 0.72 -3.73
CA THR A 77 -5.66 -0.13 -2.97
C THR A 77 -5.13 0.58 -1.73
N LEU A 78 -4.71 1.84 -1.87
CA LEU A 78 -4.22 2.65 -0.75
C LEU A 78 -5.30 2.88 0.29
N HIS A 79 -6.53 3.17 -0.13
CA HIS A 79 -7.66 3.35 0.79
C HIS A 79 -7.88 2.10 1.64
N ARG A 80 -7.94 0.91 1.02
CA ARG A 80 -8.08 -0.37 1.75
C ARG A 80 -6.90 -0.64 2.69
N LEU A 81 -5.68 -0.34 2.26
CA LEU A 81 -4.50 -0.50 3.10
C LEU A 81 -4.56 0.41 4.32
N LEU A 82 -4.92 1.69 4.14
CA LEU A 82 -5.03 2.65 5.25
C LEU A 82 -6.17 2.31 6.20
N GLU A 83 -7.34 1.90 5.69
CA GLU A 83 -8.43 1.39 6.53
C GLU A 83 -7.95 0.22 7.40
N PHE A 84 -7.26 -0.75 6.79
CA PHE A 84 -6.70 -1.89 7.51
C PHE A 84 -5.67 -1.46 8.56
N LEU A 85 -4.74 -0.59 8.21
CA LEU A 85 -3.72 -0.10 9.13
C LEU A 85 -4.30 0.69 10.30
N CYS A 86 -5.38 1.45 10.09
CA CYS A 86 -6.12 2.12 11.15
C CYS A 86 -6.81 1.13 12.10
N MET A 87 -7.23 -0.06 11.64
CA MET A 87 -7.82 -1.08 12.51
C MET A 87 -6.80 -1.78 13.42
N VAL A 88 -5.52 -1.81 13.02
CA VAL A 88 -4.45 -2.50 13.76
C VAL A 88 -3.51 -1.54 14.52
N ALA A 89 -3.70 -0.23 14.37
CA ALA A 89 -2.98 0.82 15.09
C ALA A 89 -3.45 0.94 16.55
#